data_AF-A0A7S0DKY9-F1
#
_entry.id   AF-A0A7S0DKY9-F1
#
_cell.length_a   1.000
_cell.length_b   1.000
_cell.length_c   1.000
_cell.angle_alpha   90.00
_cell.angle_beta   90.00
_cell.angle_gamma   90.00
#
_symmetry.space_group_name_H-M   'P 1'
#
loop_
_entity.id
_entity.type
_entity.pdbx_description
1 polymer ?
#
loop_
_entity_poly.entity_id
_entity_poly.type
_entity_poly.pdbx_seq_one_letter_code
_entity_poly.pdbx_strand_id
1 'polypeptide(L)'
;FESLEEARKCLEVAYLPKRVCNLSYKELSDGEKERARLARLLSGRESSKIGVLDEFGSHLDPDTRQIVCRNISHYYSHSTQVRVRRLVLVSCCCEDLLEEGTLKPDWVFDTRTLTFTHTADKKNRIQATAKYSEISEKSPEISDKSSKISGKPPGIRENFDEKDACSETPFLRIPHVDLKLVRGGQSEWKRVFSIHHYKSSKLSPRAISYLLMTKTLIPMHVGFIAAIPQSGRFISAVDVDVKSGYVDRHVDRHGDRHVDKEAYRAHRTVILPEWQGMGLGGKLSDTAGEIFRKQGYRYFGQTVHPRFGQYRDRSVSWRALPWNHAIQRYKFENWTQMKTHTQIRLRRPRMIYAHEYIGHEGQRQSYSTT
;
A
#
# COMPACT_ATOMS: atom_id res chain seq x y z
N PHE A 1 -24.69 0.95 -21.04
CA PHE A 1 -24.93 2.17 -21.83
C PHE A 1 -26.38 2.19 -22.25
N GLU A 2 -27.04 3.35 -22.27
CA GLU A 2 -28.41 3.49 -22.76
C GLU A 2 -28.48 3.68 -24.28
N SER A 3 -27.40 4.18 -24.89
CA SER A 3 -27.26 4.26 -26.35
C SER A 3 -25.87 3.82 -26.83
N LEU A 4 -25.77 3.53 -28.14
CA LEU A 4 -24.48 3.20 -28.78
C LEU A 4 -23.53 4.39 -28.80
N GLU A 5 -24.05 5.60 -28.92
CA GLU A 5 -23.29 6.84 -28.84
C GLU A 5 -22.67 7.04 -27.46
N GLU A 6 -23.45 6.82 -26.40
CA GLU A 6 -22.96 6.86 -25.02
C GLU A 6 -21.88 5.80 -24.77
N ALA A 7 -22.08 4.59 -25.30
CA ALA A 7 -21.09 3.53 -25.23
C ALA A 7 -19.77 3.95 -25.87
N ARG A 8 -19.80 4.48 -27.09
CA ARG A 8 -18.60 4.94 -27.80
C ARG A 8 -17.88 6.02 -27.00
N LYS A 9 -18.60 7.01 -26.51
CA LYS A 9 -18.06 8.11 -25.71
C LYS A 9 -17.35 7.59 -24.44
N CYS A 10 -18.00 6.73 -23.66
CA CYS A 10 -17.41 6.21 -22.42
C CYS A 10 -16.19 5.32 -22.69
N LEU A 11 -16.24 4.50 -23.75
CA LEU A 11 -15.12 3.64 -24.16
C LEU A 11 -13.94 4.46 -24.68
N GLU A 12 -14.19 5.55 -25.42
CA GLU A 12 -13.17 6.47 -25.90
C GLU A 12 -12.47 7.19 -24.74
N VAL A 13 -13.25 7.68 -23.76
CA VAL A 13 -12.68 8.29 -22.56
C VAL A 13 -11.78 7.32 -21.81
N ALA A 14 -12.25 6.08 -21.64
CA ALA A 14 -11.47 5.03 -21.02
C ALA A 14 -10.35 4.48 -21.91
N TYR A 15 -10.17 4.96 -23.13
CA TYR A 15 -9.20 4.46 -24.10
C TYR A 15 -9.30 2.93 -24.30
N LEU A 16 -10.51 2.38 -24.37
CA LEU A 16 -10.75 0.95 -24.53
C LEU A 16 -10.88 0.58 -26.01
N PRO A 17 -10.02 -0.30 -26.56
CA PRO A 17 -10.09 -0.65 -27.98
C PRO A 17 -11.34 -1.50 -28.29
N LYS A 18 -11.94 -1.30 -29.45
CA LYS A 18 -13.18 -2.00 -29.88
C LYS A 18 -13.12 -3.52 -29.80
N ARG A 19 -11.92 -4.12 -29.95
CA ARG A 19 -11.70 -5.57 -29.81
C ARG A 19 -12.16 -6.11 -28.45
N VAL A 20 -12.06 -5.29 -27.41
CA VAL A 20 -12.40 -5.66 -26.03
C VAL A 20 -13.90 -5.84 -25.85
N CYS A 21 -14.73 -5.20 -26.68
CA CYS A 21 -16.19 -5.29 -26.59
C CYS A 21 -16.73 -6.71 -26.83
N ASN A 22 -15.96 -7.57 -27.50
CA ASN A 22 -16.34 -8.96 -27.80
C ASN A 22 -15.82 -9.97 -26.78
N LEU A 23 -15.04 -9.53 -25.77
CA LEU A 23 -14.43 -10.39 -24.78
C LEU A 23 -15.24 -10.40 -23.48
N SER A 24 -15.21 -11.51 -22.75
CA SER A 24 -15.72 -11.58 -21.40
C SER A 24 -14.84 -10.79 -20.44
N TYR A 25 -15.43 -10.17 -19.41
CA TYR A 25 -14.70 -9.41 -18.39
C TYR A 25 -13.56 -10.22 -17.73
N LYS A 26 -13.71 -11.55 -17.64
CA LYS A 26 -12.70 -12.44 -17.07
C LYS A 26 -11.45 -12.58 -17.94
N GLU A 27 -11.59 -12.40 -19.25
CA GLU A 27 -10.53 -12.55 -20.24
C GLU A 27 -9.68 -11.28 -20.40
N LEU A 28 -10.17 -10.16 -19.86
CA LEU A 28 -9.49 -8.87 -19.92
C LEU A 28 -8.23 -8.85 -19.05
N SER A 29 -7.20 -8.18 -19.54
CA SER A 29 -6.04 -7.81 -18.72
C SER A 29 -6.45 -6.86 -17.59
N ASP A 30 -5.66 -6.76 -16.52
CA ASP A 30 -6.02 -5.93 -15.37
C ASP A 30 -6.15 -4.44 -15.74
N GLY A 31 -5.30 -3.93 -16.64
CA GLY A 31 -5.44 -2.57 -17.18
C GLY A 31 -6.65 -2.38 -18.10
N GLU A 32 -7.10 -3.42 -18.82
CA GLU A 32 -8.38 -3.37 -19.56
C GLU A 32 -9.58 -3.42 -18.61
N LYS A 33 -9.50 -4.20 -17.53
CA LYS A 33 -10.53 -4.25 -16.48
C LYS A 33 -10.70 -2.91 -15.78
N GLU A 34 -9.59 -2.23 -15.47
CA GLU A 34 -9.60 -0.90 -14.87
C GLU A 34 -10.28 0.13 -15.79
N ARG A 35 -9.89 0.18 -17.07
CA ARG A 35 -10.52 1.05 -18.08
C ARG A 35 -11.99 0.70 -18.30
N ALA A 36 -12.36 -0.58 -18.30
CA ALA A 36 -13.76 -1.00 -18.41
C ALA A 36 -14.59 -0.55 -17.19
N ARG A 37 -14.01 -0.53 -15.98
CA ARG A 37 -14.65 0.05 -14.79
C ARG A 37 -14.84 1.55 -14.94
N LEU A 38 -13.84 2.28 -15.43
CA LEU A 38 -13.98 3.72 -15.72
C LEU A 38 -15.10 3.98 -16.73
N ALA A 39 -15.14 3.26 -17.85
CA ALA A 39 -16.21 3.41 -18.85
C ALA A 39 -17.60 3.11 -18.27
N ARG A 40 -17.70 2.08 -17.43
CA ARG A 40 -18.95 1.73 -16.72
C ARG A 40 -19.35 2.83 -15.73
N LEU A 41 -18.41 3.37 -14.96
CA LEU A 41 -18.66 4.47 -14.02
C LEU A 41 -19.20 5.70 -14.75
N LEU A 42 -18.53 6.12 -15.83
CA LEU A 42 -18.93 7.28 -16.64
C LEU A 42 -20.29 7.14 -17.31
N SER A 43 -20.77 5.91 -17.55
CA SER A 43 -22.12 5.65 -18.07
C SER A 43 -23.23 6.12 -17.13
N GLY A 44 -22.90 6.39 -15.85
CA GLY A 44 -23.86 6.90 -14.86
C GLY A 44 -24.97 5.89 -14.52
N ARG A 45 -24.80 4.60 -14.87
CA ARG A 45 -25.74 3.53 -14.51
C ARG A 45 -25.70 3.17 -13.02
N GLU A 46 -24.66 3.58 -12.32
CA GLU A 46 -24.59 3.45 -10.87
C GLU A 46 -25.33 4.64 -10.26
N SER A 47 -26.28 4.38 -9.36
CA SER A 47 -27.28 5.35 -8.84
C SER A 47 -26.69 6.58 -8.11
N SER A 48 -25.36 6.68 -8.01
CA SER A 48 -24.64 7.71 -7.28
C SER A 48 -24.26 8.87 -8.20
N LYS A 49 -24.61 10.10 -7.82
CA LYS A 49 -24.19 11.35 -8.51
C LYS A 49 -22.68 11.59 -8.45
N ILE A 50 -21.95 10.81 -7.66
CA ILE A 50 -20.51 10.86 -7.44
C ILE A 50 -19.93 9.53 -7.92
N GLY A 51 -19.00 9.58 -8.85
CA GLY A 51 -18.21 8.42 -9.27
C GLY A 51 -16.90 8.39 -8.51
N VAL A 52 -16.55 7.24 -7.95
CA VAL A 52 -15.27 7.03 -7.26
C VAL A 52 -14.53 5.90 -7.96
N LEU A 53 -13.28 6.14 -8.31
CA LEU A 53 -12.40 5.13 -8.85
C LEU A 53 -11.17 4.99 -7.96
N ASP A 54 -11.10 3.85 -7.27
CA ASP A 54 -9.97 3.51 -6.41
C ASP A 54 -8.83 2.83 -7.19
N GLU A 55 -7.60 3.03 -6.72
CA GLU A 55 -6.36 2.57 -7.34
C GLU A 55 -6.20 3.00 -8.81
N PHE A 56 -6.66 4.21 -9.16
CA PHE A 56 -6.61 4.74 -10.51
C PHE A 56 -5.17 4.86 -11.03
N GLY A 57 -4.93 4.32 -12.22
CA GLY A 57 -3.64 4.30 -12.91
C GLY A 57 -2.73 3.15 -12.50
N SER A 58 -3.07 2.35 -11.49
CA SER A 58 -2.18 1.32 -10.92
C SER A 58 -1.91 0.13 -11.85
N HIS A 59 -2.84 -0.22 -12.74
CA HIS A 59 -2.68 -1.31 -13.71
C HIS A 59 -2.39 -0.82 -15.14
N LEU A 60 -2.22 0.49 -15.33
CA LEU A 60 -1.95 1.10 -16.62
C LEU A 60 -0.44 1.34 -16.78
N ASP A 61 0.09 1.05 -17.96
CA ASP A 61 1.41 1.54 -18.38
C ASP A 61 1.41 3.08 -18.48
N PRO A 62 2.58 3.72 -18.38
CA PRO A 62 2.69 5.18 -18.39
C PRO A 62 1.98 5.86 -19.57
N ASP A 63 2.19 5.37 -20.80
CA ASP A 63 1.62 5.94 -22.02
C ASP A 63 0.08 5.87 -22.01
N THR A 64 -0.46 4.68 -21.71
CA THR A 64 -1.91 4.48 -21.59
C THR A 64 -2.50 5.34 -20.48
N ARG A 65 -1.82 5.45 -19.34
CA ARG A 65 -2.27 6.27 -18.20
C ARG A 65 -2.37 7.74 -18.58
N GLN A 66 -1.38 8.28 -19.29
CA GLN A 66 -1.40 9.66 -19.77
C GLN A 66 -2.58 9.91 -20.72
N ILE A 67 -2.80 9.03 -21.69
CA ILE A 67 -3.92 9.16 -22.64
C ILE A 67 -5.27 9.17 -21.91
N VAL A 68 -5.48 8.24 -20.97
CA VAL A 68 -6.72 8.16 -20.19
C VAL A 68 -6.93 9.44 -19.37
N CYS A 69 -5.89 9.98 -18.73
CA CYS A 69 -5.97 11.22 -17.96
C CYS A 69 -6.36 12.43 -18.81
N ARG A 70 -5.75 12.56 -19.99
CA ARG A 70 -6.09 13.62 -20.95
C ARG A 70 -7.53 13.49 -21.41
N ASN A 71 -7.97 12.28 -21.72
CA ASN A 71 -9.33 12.01 -22.17
C ASN A 71 -10.38 12.33 -21.09
N ILE A 72 -10.10 12.00 -19.82
CA ILE A 72 -10.96 12.37 -18.68
C ILE A 72 -11.06 13.90 -18.61
N SER A 73 -9.93 14.61 -18.59
CA SER A 73 -9.91 16.07 -18.50
C SER A 73 -10.67 16.72 -19.67
N HIS A 74 -10.48 16.21 -20.89
CA HIS A 74 -11.18 16.69 -22.08
C HIS A 74 -12.69 16.45 -21.98
N TYR A 75 -13.11 15.25 -21.56
CA TYR A 75 -14.52 14.89 -21.38
C TYR A 75 -15.24 15.81 -20.39
N TYR A 76 -14.61 16.10 -19.24
CA TYR A 76 -15.20 17.00 -18.25
C TYR A 76 -15.17 18.48 -18.66
N SER A 77 -14.21 18.90 -19.49
CA SER A 77 -14.10 20.30 -19.93
C SER A 77 -14.99 20.66 -21.11
N HIS A 78 -15.23 19.73 -22.04
CA HIS A 78 -15.86 20.03 -23.33
C HIS A 78 -17.21 19.34 -23.55
N SER A 79 -17.61 18.42 -22.67
CA SER A 79 -18.83 17.65 -22.90
C SER A 79 -20.03 18.23 -22.16
N THR A 80 -21.11 18.52 -22.89
CA THR A 80 -22.37 19.04 -22.35
C THR A 80 -23.22 17.97 -21.66
N GLN A 81 -22.97 16.69 -22.00
CA GLN A 81 -23.69 15.53 -21.49
C GLN A 81 -22.78 14.68 -20.59
N VAL A 82 -22.46 15.21 -19.42
CA VAL A 82 -21.74 14.50 -18.35
C VAL A 82 -22.75 13.98 -17.34
N ARG A 83 -22.85 12.65 -17.21
CA ARG A 83 -23.78 12.00 -16.27
C ARG A 83 -23.26 12.01 -14.84
N VAL A 84 -22.00 11.65 -14.67
CA VAL A 84 -21.31 11.68 -13.38
C VAL A 84 -20.65 13.04 -13.20
N ARG A 85 -21.35 13.98 -12.56
CA ARG A 85 -20.87 15.38 -12.41
C ARG A 85 -19.69 15.53 -11.45
N ARG A 86 -19.53 14.60 -10.50
CA ARG A 86 -18.42 14.61 -9.53
C ARG A 86 -17.65 13.32 -9.66
N LEU A 87 -16.37 13.42 -10.03
CA LEU A 87 -15.47 12.30 -10.15
C LEU A 87 -14.37 12.42 -9.10
N VAL A 88 -14.19 11.36 -8.31
CA VAL A 88 -13.09 11.24 -7.36
C VAL A 88 -12.17 10.12 -7.85
N LEU A 89 -10.93 10.48 -8.12
CA LEU A 89 -9.88 9.54 -8.51
C LEU A 89 -8.93 9.38 -7.33
N VAL A 90 -8.87 8.17 -6.77
CA VAL A 90 -7.90 7.83 -5.74
C VAL A 90 -6.74 7.14 -6.43
N SER A 91 -5.57 7.77 -6.42
CA SER A 91 -4.38 7.23 -7.05
C SER A 91 -3.20 7.24 -6.10
N CYS A 92 -2.34 6.23 -6.23
CA CYS A 92 -1.08 6.14 -5.51
C CYS A 92 0.14 6.68 -6.27
N CYS A 93 -0.01 7.03 -7.54
CA CYS A 93 1.08 7.50 -8.42
C CYS A 93 0.82 8.95 -8.87
N CYS A 94 0.58 9.86 -7.91
CA CYS A 94 0.10 11.21 -8.20
C CYS A 94 1.10 12.13 -8.91
N GLU A 95 2.40 11.85 -8.81
CA GLU A 95 3.47 12.70 -9.37
C GLU A 95 3.38 12.71 -10.92
N ASP A 96 3.34 11.54 -11.57
CA ASP A 96 3.18 11.42 -13.04
C ASP A 96 1.84 11.95 -13.58
N LEU A 97 0.79 11.95 -12.76
CA LEU A 97 -0.58 12.26 -13.20
C LEU A 97 -0.82 13.77 -13.35
N LEU A 98 -0.14 14.56 -12.53
CA LEU A 98 -0.27 16.01 -12.47
C LEU A 98 0.81 16.73 -13.29
N GLU A 99 1.87 16.03 -13.66
CA GLU A 99 2.91 16.53 -14.57
C GLU A 99 2.36 16.72 -16.00
N GLU A 100 2.87 17.76 -16.67
CA GLU A 100 2.53 18.18 -18.04
C GLU A 100 1.03 18.41 -18.34
N GLY A 101 0.20 18.67 -17.33
CA GLY A 101 -1.20 19.08 -17.53
C GLY A 101 -2.11 17.99 -18.10
N THR A 102 -1.71 16.73 -17.91
CA THR A 102 -2.41 15.55 -18.44
C THR A 102 -3.75 15.33 -17.73
N LEU A 103 -3.75 15.34 -16.40
CA LEU A 103 -4.97 15.40 -15.59
C LEU A 103 -5.16 16.83 -15.05
N LYS A 104 -6.33 17.42 -15.28
CA LYS A 104 -6.70 18.75 -14.78
C LYS A 104 -7.83 18.65 -13.74
N PRO A 105 -7.53 18.21 -12.51
CA PRO A 105 -8.54 18.14 -11.46
C PRO A 105 -8.87 19.54 -10.94
N ASP A 106 -10.09 19.76 -10.46
CA ASP A 106 -10.43 21.01 -9.75
C ASP A 106 -9.76 21.06 -8.37
N TRP A 107 -9.70 19.91 -7.70
CA TRP A 107 -9.16 19.76 -6.34
C TRP A 107 -8.16 18.61 -6.27
N VAL A 108 -7.11 18.77 -5.48
CA VAL A 108 -6.10 17.74 -5.18
C VAL A 108 -5.98 17.60 -3.68
N PHE A 109 -6.22 16.39 -3.16
CA PHE A 109 -5.93 16.05 -1.77
C PHE A 109 -4.66 15.20 -1.71
N ASP A 110 -3.59 15.72 -1.10
CA ASP A 110 -2.37 14.97 -0.83
C ASP A 110 -2.49 14.28 0.53
N THR A 111 -2.51 12.95 0.52
CA THR A 111 -2.67 12.12 1.73
C THR A 111 -1.41 12.05 2.59
N ARG A 112 -0.23 12.39 2.05
CA ARG A 112 1.04 12.44 2.78
C ARG A 112 1.12 13.73 3.60
N THR A 113 0.76 14.86 3.01
CA THR A 113 0.79 16.16 3.69
C THR A 113 -0.54 16.53 4.34
N LEU A 114 -1.61 15.77 4.06
CA LEU A 114 -2.99 16.06 4.46
C LEU A 114 -3.48 17.44 3.98
N THR A 115 -2.97 17.89 2.83
CA THR A 115 -3.31 19.21 2.27
C THR A 115 -4.32 19.09 1.13
N PHE A 116 -5.32 19.96 1.16
CA PHE A 116 -6.28 20.13 0.08
C PHE A 116 -5.89 21.37 -0.75
N THR A 117 -5.68 21.19 -2.06
CA THR A 117 -5.28 22.26 -2.98
C THR A 117 -6.33 22.42 -4.06
N HIS A 118 -6.80 23.64 -4.29
CA HIS A 118 -7.62 23.97 -5.45
C HIS A 118 -6.71 24.33 -6.63
N THR A 119 -6.93 23.74 -7.81
CA THR A 119 -6.00 23.87 -8.94
C THR A 119 -5.99 25.26 -9.56
N ALA A 120 -7.06 26.05 -9.37
CA ALA A 120 -7.07 27.47 -9.77
C ALA A 120 -6.10 28.34 -8.93
N ASP A 121 -5.78 27.92 -7.70
CA ASP A 121 -4.87 28.64 -6.80
C ASP A 121 -3.39 28.33 -7.04
N LYS A 122 -3.05 27.49 -8.04
CA LYS A 122 -1.65 27.15 -8.38
C LYS A 122 -0.79 28.38 -8.73
N LYS A 123 -1.38 29.54 -9.08
CA LYS A 123 -0.64 30.80 -9.25
C LYS A 123 -0.05 31.37 -7.95
N ASN A 124 -0.57 30.99 -6.78
CA ASN A 124 -0.14 31.53 -5.47
C ASN A 124 0.88 30.64 -4.72
N ARG A 125 1.37 29.53 -5.31
CA ARG A 125 2.19 28.54 -4.58
C ARG A 125 3.71 28.79 -4.62
N ILE A 126 4.21 29.86 -5.24
CA ILE A 126 5.67 30.13 -5.24
C ILE A 126 6.20 30.57 -3.85
N GLN A 127 5.34 30.85 -2.85
CA GLN A 127 5.81 31.39 -1.56
C GLN A 127 5.61 30.49 -0.32
N ALA A 128 5.11 29.26 -0.45
CA ALA A 128 4.81 28.40 0.71
C ALA A 128 5.70 27.15 0.85
N THR A 129 6.90 27.17 0.28
CA THR A 129 7.96 26.16 0.52
C THR A 129 9.07 26.77 1.36
N ALA A 130 8.78 27.09 2.61
CA ALA A 130 9.79 27.26 3.65
C ALA A 130 9.15 26.94 5.00
N LYS A 131 9.86 26.15 5.82
CA LYS A 131 9.51 25.70 7.18
C LYS A 131 8.72 24.39 7.27
N TYR A 132 9.35 23.29 6.86
CA TYR A 132 9.28 22.03 7.60
C TYR A 132 10.59 21.25 7.39
N SER A 133 11.69 21.91 7.76
CA SER A 133 12.99 21.28 7.98
C SER A 133 13.52 21.93 9.26
N GLU A 134 13.27 21.26 10.39
CA GLU A 134 13.81 21.47 11.74
C GLU A 134 12.72 21.23 12.80
N ILE A 135 12.33 19.96 12.99
CA ILE A 135 12.02 19.46 14.33
C ILE A 135 12.76 18.13 14.46
N SER A 136 14.09 18.26 14.54
CA SER A 136 14.96 17.29 15.21
C SER A 136 14.84 17.55 16.71
N GLU A 137 14.64 16.47 17.45
CA GLU A 137 15.11 16.24 18.82
C GLU A 137 15.15 17.45 19.76
N LYS A 138 14.14 17.53 20.64
CA LYS A 138 14.35 17.77 22.07
C LYS A 138 13.05 17.52 22.83
N SER A 139 13.10 16.53 23.73
CA SER A 139 12.13 16.36 24.80
C SER A 139 12.09 17.64 25.65
N PRO A 140 10.91 18.21 25.99
CA PRO A 140 10.85 19.26 26.98
C PRO A 140 10.70 18.64 28.38
N GLU A 141 11.70 18.91 29.20
CA GLU A 141 11.61 18.86 30.65
C GLU A 141 10.52 19.80 31.17
N ILE A 142 9.93 19.38 32.28
CA ILE A 142 8.90 20.09 33.04
C ILE A 142 9.55 21.28 33.77
N SER A 143 9.00 22.49 33.62
CA SER A 143 9.02 23.46 34.71
C SER A 143 7.88 24.48 34.61
N ASP A 144 7.10 24.57 35.68
CA ASP A 144 6.15 25.61 36.02
C ASP A 144 6.73 27.03 35.87
N LYS A 145 5.91 27.97 35.37
CA LYS A 145 5.52 29.19 36.12
C LYS A 145 4.53 30.06 35.35
N SER A 146 3.54 30.52 36.10
CA SER A 146 2.47 31.45 35.76
C SER A 146 2.97 32.89 35.55
N SER A 147 2.27 33.66 34.71
CA SER A 147 1.75 34.99 35.08
C SER A 147 0.97 35.67 33.94
N LYS A 148 -0.12 36.32 34.37
CA LYS A 148 -1.07 37.14 33.62
C LYS A 148 -0.41 38.43 33.12
N ILE A 149 -0.90 39.01 32.01
CA ILE A 149 -1.14 40.47 31.87
C ILE A 149 -2.28 40.69 30.85
N SER A 150 -3.21 41.53 31.28
CA SER A 150 -4.45 42.01 30.68
C SER A 150 -4.23 43.22 29.77
N GLY A 151 -5.03 43.34 28.70
CA GLY A 151 -5.21 44.61 27.96
C GLY A 151 -6.33 44.50 26.93
N LYS A 152 -7.45 45.20 27.13
CA LYS A 152 -8.64 45.27 26.27
C LYS A 152 -8.46 46.37 25.20
N PRO A 153 -9.00 46.25 23.97
CA PRO A 153 -8.71 47.16 22.86
C PRO A 153 -9.78 48.26 22.66
N PRO A 154 -9.47 49.38 21.97
CA PRO A 154 -10.45 50.21 21.26
C PRO A 154 -10.39 49.86 19.75
N GLY A 155 -11.45 49.69 18.95
CA GLY A 155 -12.85 50.07 19.05
C GLY A 155 -13.24 50.91 17.83
N ILE A 156 -13.49 50.30 16.65
CA ILE A 156 -14.18 50.96 15.51
C ILE A 156 -15.11 49.97 14.79
N ARG A 157 -16.40 50.12 15.12
CA ARG A 157 -17.64 50.10 14.32
C ARG A 157 -17.92 48.94 13.35
N GLU A 158 -18.93 48.19 13.77
CA GLU A 158 -19.80 47.26 13.05
C GLU A 158 -20.49 47.91 11.84
N ASN A 159 -20.45 47.20 10.71
CA ASN A 159 -21.61 46.88 9.87
C ASN A 159 -21.10 46.17 8.61
N PHE A 160 -20.91 44.85 8.69
CA PHE A 160 -20.99 43.95 7.53
C PHE A 160 -21.61 42.64 8.00
N ASP A 161 -22.65 42.24 7.28
CA ASP A 161 -23.64 41.24 7.65
C ASP A 161 -23.04 39.89 8.11
N GLU A 162 -23.51 39.43 9.27
CA GLU A 162 -23.44 38.04 9.72
C GLU A 162 -24.15 37.14 8.70
N LYS A 163 -23.44 36.65 7.67
CA LYS A 163 -23.89 35.45 6.92
C LYS A 163 -22.89 34.71 6.05
N ASP A 164 -21.60 35.04 6.09
CA ASP A 164 -20.56 34.19 5.50
C ASP A 164 -19.63 33.69 6.59
N ALA A 165 -20.08 32.64 7.28
CA ALA A 165 -19.24 31.80 8.11
C ALA A 165 -18.16 31.15 7.24
N CYS A 166 -17.08 31.89 7.00
CA CYS A 166 -15.77 31.33 6.75
C CYS A 166 -15.22 30.84 8.09
N SER A 167 -15.87 29.83 8.68
CA SER A 167 -15.39 29.16 9.87
C SER A 167 -14.91 27.76 9.47
N GLU A 168 -13.61 27.56 9.65
CA GLU A 168 -12.93 26.27 9.80
C GLU A 168 -13.39 25.18 8.82
N THR A 169 -12.64 25.01 7.73
CA THR A 169 -12.73 23.81 6.88
C THR A 169 -12.83 22.59 7.79
N PRO A 170 -13.88 21.76 7.69
CA PRO A 170 -14.00 20.59 8.53
C PRO A 170 -12.89 19.64 8.10
N PHE A 171 -11.78 19.65 8.83
CA PHE A 171 -10.78 18.60 8.71
C PHE A 171 -11.54 17.29 8.85
N LEU A 172 -11.56 16.48 7.78
CA LEU A 172 -12.09 15.13 7.84
C LEU A 172 -11.42 14.44 9.03
N ARG A 173 -12.19 14.20 10.10
CA ARG A 173 -11.67 13.48 11.26
C ARG A 173 -11.34 12.08 10.78
N ILE A 174 -10.04 11.78 10.70
CA ILE A 174 -9.57 10.44 10.35
C ILE A 174 -10.10 9.50 11.44
N PRO A 175 -10.92 8.49 11.09
CA PRO A 175 -11.47 7.60 12.09
C PRO A 175 -10.35 6.80 12.74
N HIS A 176 -10.29 6.81 14.06
CA HIS A 176 -9.43 5.91 14.82
C HIS A 176 -10.04 4.51 14.81
N VAL A 177 -9.32 3.54 14.28
CA VAL A 177 -9.71 2.13 14.31
C VAL A 177 -8.70 1.36 15.14
N ASP A 178 -9.17 0.84 16.26
CA ASP A 178 -8.37 -0.07 17.09
C ASP A 178 -8.38 -1.47 16.49
N LEU A 179 -7.18 -2.02 16.31
CA LEU A 179 -6.97 -3.35 15.75
C LEU A 179 -6.24 -4.24 16.76
N LYS A 180 -6.59 -5.52 16.78
CA LYS A 180 -5.92 -6.55 17.57
C LYS A 180 -5.47 -7.68 16.66
N LEU A 181 -4.29 -8.21 16.94
CA LEU A 181 -3.76 -9.39 16.26
C LEU A 181 -3.94 -10.60 17.18
N VAL A 182 -4.59 -11.65 16.70
CA VAL A 182 -4.83 -12.88 17.46
C VAL A 182 -4.31 -14.09 16.70
N ARG A 183 -4.11 -15.21 17.40
CA ARG A 183 -3.72 -16.47 16.76
C ARG A 183 -4.83 -16.92 15.80
N GLY A 184 -4.45 -17.26 14.57
CA GLY A 184 -5.37 -17.81 13.57
C GLY A 184 -5.16 -19.30 13.33
N GLY A 185 -6.07 -19.90 12.57
CA GLY A 185 -5.98 -21.29 12.12
C GLY A 185 -6.24 -21.45 10.62
N GLN A 186 -6.32 -22.71 10.19
CA GLN A 186 -6.70 -23.07 8.82
C GLN A 186 -8.19 -22.84 8.53
N SER A 187 -9.03 -22.90 9.57
CA SER A 187 -10.48 -22.74 9.46
C SER A 187 -10.86 -21.35 8.94
N GLU A 188 -10.28 -20.31 9.52
CA GLU A 188 -10.53 -18.91 9.14
C GLU A 188 -9.96 -18.61 7.76
N TRP A 189 -8.78 -19.17 7.44
CA TRP A 189 -8.24 -19.12 6.09
C TRP A 189 -9.24 -19.68 5.07
N LYS A 190 -9.77 -20.88 5.30
CA LYS A 190 -10.70 -21.53 4.38
C LYS A 190 -12.02 -20.76 4.25
N ARG A 191 -12.57 -20.29 5.37
CA ARG A 191 -13.90 -19.65 5.41
C ARG A 191 -13.91 -18.21 4.90
N VAL A 192 -12.86 -17.43 5.17
CA VAL A 192 -12.88 -15.97 4.97
C VAL A 192 -11.84 -15.52 3.94
N PHE A 193 -10.59 -15.95 4.06
CA PHE A 193 -9.49 -15.29 3.33
C PHE A 193 -9.09 -15.97 2.01
N SER A 194 -9.35 -17.27 1.86
CA SER A 194 -8.86 -18.04 0.71
C SER A 194 -9.42 -17.56 -0.63
N ILE A 195 -10.66 -17.05 -0.64
CA ILE A 195 -11.34 -16.49 -1.81
C ILE A 195 -10.71 -15.17 -2.29
N HIS A 196 -10.04 -14.45 -1.40
CA HIS A 196 -9.39 -13.17 -1.68
C HIS A 196 -7.90 -13.32 -2.00
N HIS A 197 -7.40 -14.55 -2.12
CA HIS A 197 -6.01 -14.82 -2.42
C HIS A 197 -5.82 -15.36 -3.84
N TYR A 198 -4.85 -14.82 -4.57
CA TYR A 198 -4.61 -15.10 -5.99
C TYR A 198 -3.93 -16.45 -6.28
N LYS A 199 -3.40 -17.15 -5.27
CA LYS A 199 -2.82 -18.51 -5.40
C LYS A 199 -3.75 -19.56 -4.78
N SER A 200 -3.25 -20.80 -4.65
CA SER A 200 -3.95 -21.91 -4.01
C SER A 200 -4.69 -21.53 -2.73
N SER A 201 -5.94 -21.99 -2.64
CA SER A 201 -6.79 -21.94 -1.46
C SER A 201 -6.33 -22.87 -0.34
N LYS A 202 -5.32 -23.70 -0.56
CA LYS A 202 -4.71 -24.55 0.49
C LYS A 202 -3.62 -23.78 1.24
N LEU A 203 -3.72 -23.77 2.57
CA LEU A 203 -2.67 -23.29 3.46
C LEU A 203 -1.78 -24.47 3.88
N SER A 204 -0.49 -24.23 4.12
CA SER A 204 0.41 -25.28 4.62
C SER A 204 -0.01 -25.72 6.03
N PRO A 205 0.00 -27.02 6.35
CA PRO A 205 -0.23 -27.50 7.71
C PRO A 205 0.80 -27.00 8.73
N ARG A 206 2.01 -26.67 8.27
CA ARG A 206 3.09 -26.10 9.10
C ARG A 206 2.98 -24.57 9.24
N ALA A 207 1.90 -23.97 8.74
CA ALA A 207 1.74 -22.53 8.78
C ALA A 207 1.34 -22.05 10.17
N ILE A 208 2.09 -21.07 10.66
CA ILE A 208 1.81 -20.29 11.85
C ILE A 208 1.08 -19.04 11.37
N SER A 209 -0.21 -18.91 11.69
CA SER A 209 -1.06 -17.80 11.21
C SER A 209 -1.59 -16.89 12.31
N TYR A 210 -1.90 -15.66 11.90
CA TYR A 210 -2.44 -14.60 12.74
C TYR A 210 -3.57 -13.88 12.00
N LEU A 211 -4.59 -13.49 12.77
CA LEU A 211 -5.78 -12.78 12.31
C LEU A 211 -5.76 -11.36 12.85
N LEU A 212 -5.86 -10.38 11.95
CA LEU A 212 -6.05 -8.99 12.31
C LEU A 212 -7.56 -8.74 12.40
N MET A 213 -8.00 -8.27 13.55
CA MET A 213 -9.41 -8.07 13.89
C MET A 213 -9.64 -6.67 14.45
N THR A 214 -10.84 -6.11 14.31
CA THR A 214 -11.20 -4.88 15.02
C THR A 214 -11.34 -5.13 16.53
N LYS A 215 -11.00 -4.13 17.34
CA LYS A 215 -11.19 -4.13 18.80
C LYS A 215 -12.52 -3.45 19.15
N THR A 216 -13.60 -4.00 18.62
CA THR A 216 -14.98 -3.53 18.82
C THR A 216 -15.79 -4.55 19.61
N LEU A 217 -16.99 -4.17 20.08
CA LEU A 217 -17.91 -5.09 20.77
C LEU A 217 -18.22 -6.32 19.92
N ILE A 218 -18.35 -6.13 18.61
CA ILE A 218 -18.46 -7.20 17.61
C ILE A 218 -17.19 -7.16 16.75
N PRO A 219 -16.20 -8.06 16.98
CA PRO A 219 -14.95 -8.06 16.23
C PRO A 219 -15.17 -8.46 14.77
N MET A 220 -14.68 -7.64 13.84
CA MET A 220 -14.69 -7.92 12.42
C MET A 220 -13.32 -8.39 11.96
N HIS A 221 -13.30 -9.27 10.95
CA HIS A 221 -12.06 -9.65 10.27
C HIS A 221 -11.54 -8.47 9.43
N VAL A 222 -10.24 -8.25 9.48
CA VAL A 222 -9.55 -7.18 8.74
C VAL A 222 -8.49 -7.78 7.82
N GLY A 223 -7.68 -8.69 8.37
CA GLY A 223 -6.55 -9.27 7.64
C GLY A 223 -6.10 -10.61 8.18
N PHE A 224 -5.25 -11.27 7.40
CA PHE A 224 -4.67 -12.56 7.71
C PHE A 224 -3.22 -12.56 7.27
N ILE A 225 -2.34 -13.07 8.13
CA ILE A 225 -0.95 -13.32 7.78
C ILE A 225 -0.52 -14.70 8.27
N ALA A 226 0.27 -15.40 7.46
CA ALA A 226 0.82 -16.70 7.81
C ALA A 226 2.29 -16.76 7.44
N ALA A 227 3.04 -17.50 8.25
CA ALA A 227 4.43 -17.84 8.03
C ALA A 227 4.63 -19.35 8.08
N ILE A 228 5.65 -19.85 7.40
CA ILE A 228 6.05 -21.25 7.46
C ILE A 228 7.53 -21.35 7.80
N PRO A 229 7.97 -22.43 8.47
CA PRO A 229 9.39 -22.65 8.74
C PRO A 229 10.18 -22.81 7.43
N GLN A 230 11.38 -22.26 7.40
CA GLN A 230 12.38 -22.39 6.34
C GLN A 230 13.43 -23.44 6.70
N SER A 231 13.95 -24.14 5.70
CA SER A 231 15.02 -25.13 5.89
C SER A 231 16.39 -24.47 6.04
N GLY A 232 17.30 -25.14 6.75
CA GLY A 232 18.67 -24.65 7.00
C GLY A 232 19.45 -24.25 5.75
N ARG A 233 19.25 -24.92 4.59
CA ARG A 233 19.91 -24.57 3.32
C ARG A 233 19.65 -23.12 2.87
N PHE A 234 18.45 -22.59 3.13
CA PHE A 234 18.13 -21.20 2.81
C PHE A 234 18.89 -20.23 3.72
N ILE A 235 18.95 -20.56 5.02
CA ILE A 235 19.64 -19.78 6.05
C ILE A 235 21.14 -19.74 5.73
N SER A 236 21.74 -20.90 5.42
CA SER A 236 23.16 -20.99 5.03
C SER A 236 23.48 -20.17 3.78
N ALA A 237 22.60 -20.12 2.78
CA ALA A 237 22.81 -19.31 1.59
C ALA A 237 22.81 -17.80 1.92
N VAL A 238 21.88 -17.34 2.77
CA VAL A 238 21.89 -15.95 3.27
C VAL A 238 23.19 -15.66 4.02
N ASP A 239 23.60 -16.55 4.92
CA ASP A 239 24.76 -16.30 5.81
C ASP A 239 26.10 -16.41 5.08
N VAL A 240 26.21 -17.23 4.03
CA VAL A 240 27.42 -17.33 3.18
C VAL A 240 27.61 -16.07 2.34
N ASP A 241 26.54 -15.51 1.77
CA ASP A 241 26.64 -14.27 0.98
C ASP A 241 26.92 -13.04 1.86
N VAL A 242 26.38 -12.99 3.08
CA VAL A 242 26.67 -11.93 4.07
C VAL A 242 28.14 -11.95 4.52
N LYS A 243 28.80 -13.11 4.53
CA LYS A 243 30.23 -13.23 4.87
C LYS A 243 31.17 -12.49 3.89
N SER A 244 30.68 -12.01 2.74
CA SER A 244 31.48 -11.21 1.80
C SER A 244 31.58 -9.71 2.15
N GLY A 245 30.89 -9.24 3.21
CA GLY A 245 30.92 -7.83 3.61
C GLY A 245 30.73 -7.62 5.10
N TYR A 246 31.86 -7.42 5.80
CA TYR A 246 32.03 -6.96 7.19
C TYR A 246 31.41 -7.83 8.30
N VAL A 247 32.23 -8.16 9.30
CA VAL A 247 31.99 -9.24 10.24
C VAL A 247 31.72 -8.68 11.63
N ASP A 248 30.66 -9.15 12.30
CA ASP A 248 30.66 -9.19 13.76
C ASP A 248 30.93 -10.63 14.20
N ARG A 249 32.19 -10.86 14.57
CA ARG A 249 32.76 -12.15 14.98
C ARG A 249 32.58 -12.27 16.49
N HIS A 250 31.40 -12.62 16.94
CA HIS A 250 31.29 -13.38 18.19
C HIS A 250 31.60 -14.85 17.86
N VAL A 251 32.90 -15.13 17.75
CA VAL A 251 33.45 -16.49 17.72
C VAL A 251 33.67 -16.88 19.17
N ASP A 252 32.70 -17.56 19.75
CA ASP A 252 32.96 -18.30 20.98
C ASP A 252 33.88 -19.47 20.61
N ARG A 253 35.09 -19.45 21.17
CA ARG A 253 36.22 -20.35 20.87
C ARG A 253 36.05 -21.77 21.41
N HIS A 254 34.84 -22.24 21.63
CA HIS A 254 34.56 -23.60 22.08
C HIS A 254 33.59 -24.24 21.09
N GLY A 255 33.90 -25.47 20.65
CA GLY A 255 33.25 -26.18 19.55
C GLY A 255 31.78 -26.52 19.76
N ASP A 256 30.93 -25.50 19.88
CA ASP A 256 29.49 -25.63 19.95
C ASP A 256 28.91 -25.46 18.56
N ARG A 257 28.14 -26.46 18.13
CA ARG A 257 27.44 -26.44 16.84
C ARG A 257 26.53 -25.22 16.84
N HIS A 258 26.73 -24.28 15.91
CA HIS A 258 25.79 -23.17 15.70
C HIS A 258 24.38 -23.76 15.60
N VAL A 259 23.57 -23.55 16.63
CA VAL A 259 22.14 -23.86 16.59
C VAL A 259 21.56 -22.90 15.56
N ASP A 260 21.29 -23.41 14.35
CA ASP A 260 20.56 -22.69 13.32
C ASP A 260 19.30 -22.12 13.98
N LYS A 261 19.27 -20.80 14.25
CA LYS A 261 18.05 -20.16 14.76
C LYS A 261 16.98 -20.41 13.71
N GLU A 262 15.92 -21.13 14.09
CA GLU A 262 14.88 -21.52 13.14
C GLU A 262 14.36 -20.27 12.43
N ALA A 263 14.27 -20.36 11.11
CA ALA A 263 13.82 -19.26 10.28
C ALA A 263 12.38 -19.49 9.85
N TYR A 264 11.62 -18.40 9.76
CA TYR A 264 10.29 -18.40 9.18
C TYR A 264 10.25 -17.49 7.96
N ARG A 265 9.47 -17.88 6.95
CA ARG A 265 9.15 -17.01 5.81
C ARG A 265 7.68 -16.67 5.78
N ALA A 266 7.37 -15.45 5.35
CA ALA A 266 6.04 -15.05 4.97
C ALA A 266 5.49 -16.00 3.90
N HIS A 267 4.28 -16.51 4.13
CA HIS A 267 3.62 -17.49 3.27
C HIS A 267 2.37 -16.92 2.59
N ARG A 268 1.56 -16.17 3.35
CA ARG A 268 0.33 -15.50 2.88
C ARG A 268 0.14 -14.22 3.68
N THR A 269 -0.24 -13.15 3.00
CA THR A 269 -0.70 -11.90 3.61
C THR A 269 -1.92 -11.44 2.82
N VAL A 270 -3.04 -11.24 3.50
CA VAL A 270 -4.32 -10.83 2.91
C VAL A 270 -4.91 -9.74 3.78
N ILE A 271 -5.34 -8.66 3.16
CA ILE A 271 -6.22 -7.65 3.77
C ILE A 271 -7.55 -7.75 3.04
N LEU A 272 -8.66 -7.79 3.75
CA LEU A 272 -9.98 -7.87 3.12
C LEU A 272 -10.26 -6.59 2.31
N PRO A 273 -11.01 -6.67 1.19
CA PRO A 273 -11.22 -5.54 0.27
C PRO A 273 -11.65 -4.24 0.96
N GLU A 274 -12.57 -4.33 1.93
CA GLU A 274 -13.10 -3.21 2.73
C GLU A 274 -11.99 -2.40 3.46
N TRP A 275 -10.85 -3.05 3.72
CA TRP A 275 -9.73 -2.54 4.52
C TRP A 275 -8.46 -2.28 3.70
N GLN A 276 -8.53 -2.49 2.38
CA GLN A 276 -7.42 -2.19 1.47
C GLN A 276 -7.25 -0.66 1.30
N GLY A 277 -6.14 -0.24 0.70
CA GLY A 277 -5.80 1.19 0.57
C GLY A 277 -5.26 1.85 1.86
N MET A 278 -5.61 1.35 3.05
CA MET A 278 -5.23 1.92 4.36
C MET A 278 -3.79 1.62 4.81
N GLY A 279 -2.96 0.96 3.99
CA GLY A 279 -1.58 0.60 4.34
C GLY A 279 -1.44 -0.53 5.38
N LEU A 280 -2.53 -1.19 5.76
CA LEU A 280 -2.55 -2.23 6.80
C LEU A 280 -1.69 -3.46 6.47
N GLY A 281 -1.51 -3.79 5.18
CA GLY A 281 -0.70 -4.94 4.77
C GLY A 281 0.77 -4.84 5.19
N GLY A 282 1.36 -3.63 5.06
CA GLY A 282 2.73 -3.35 5.51
C GLY A 282 2.86 -3.51 7.02
N LYS A 283 2.00 -2.81 7.76
CA LYS A 283 1.96 -2.89 9.24
C LYS A 283 1.76 -4.33 9.74
N LEU A 284 0.85 -5.09 9.13
CA LEU A 284 0.63 -6.49 9.48
C LEU A 284 1.86 -7.35 9.23
N SER A 285 2.60 -7.09 8.15
CA SER A 285 3.88 -7.75 7.86
C SER A 285 4.94 -7.44 8.91
N ASP A 286 5.02 -6.20 9.36
CA ASP A 286 5.98 -5.76 10.38
C ASP A 286 5.66 -6.39 11.73
N THR A 287 4.38 -6.36 12.14
CA THR A 287 3.93 -6.99 13.38
C THR A 287 4.21 -8.49 13.39
N ALA A 288 3.99 -9.19 12.26
CA ALA A 288 4.35 -10.60 12.17
C ALA A 288 5.87 -10.80 12.32
N GLY A 289 6.68 -10.01 11.62
CA GLY A 289 8.14 -10.06 11.75
C GLY A 289 8.59 -9.85 13.20
N GLU A 290 8.01 -8.88 13.89
CA GLU A 290 8.32 -8.56 15.28
C GLU A 290 7.95 -9.71 16.23
N ILE A 291 6.82 -10.39 16.00
CA ILE A 291 6.42 -11.56 16.79
C ILE A 291 7.46 -12.69 16.66
N PHE A 292 7.87 -13.04 15.44
CA PHE A 292 8.87 -14.09 15.24
C PHE A 292 10.23 -13.69 15.80
N ARG A 293 10.64 -12.42 15.60
CA ARG A 293 11.87 -11.87 16.16
C ARG A 293 11.90 -11.97 17.69
N LYS A 294 10.81 -11.57 18.37
CA LYS A 294 10.67 -11.67 19.83
C LYS A 294 10.70 -13.11 20.34
N GLN A 295 10.30 -14.07 19.52
CA GLN A 295 10.41 -15.50 19.80
C GLN A 295 11.81 -16.08 19.52
N GLY A 296 12.76 -15.26 19.08
CA GLY A 296 14.14 -15.68 18.77
C GLY A 296 14.34 -16.20 17.34
N TYR A 297 13.32 -16.11 16.48
CA TYR A 297 13.36 -16.60 15.11
C TYR A 297 13.70 -15.50 14.10
N ARG A 298 14.34 -15.89 12.99
CA ARG A 298 14.54 -15.00 11.83
C ARG A 298 13.26 -14.96 10.99
N TYR A 299 12.89 -13.81 10.45
CA TYR A 299 11.68 -13.66 9.63
C TYR A 299 12.00 -13.07 8.26
N PHE A 300 11.60 -13.77 7.20
CA PHE A 300 11.89 -13.40 5.83
C PHE A 300 10.62 -13.09 5.04
N GLY A 301 10.66 -12.02 4.26
CA GLY A 301 9.58 -11.59 3.39
C GLY A 301 10.02 -11.56 1.93
N GLN A 302 9.32 -12.31 1.07
CA GLN A 302 9.53 -12.24 -0.38
C GLN A 302 8.23 -11.87 -1.09
N THR A 303 8.31 -10.95 -2.05
CA THR A 303 7.16 -10.53 -2.87
C THR A 303 7.59 -10.16 -4.28
N VAL A 304 6.64 -10.21 -5.22
CA VAL A 304 6.78 -9.66 -6.59
C VAL A 304 5.90 -8.42 -6.79
N HIS A 305 5.21 -7.98 -5.74
CA HIS A 305 4.31 -6.84 -5.79
C HIS A 305 5.11 -5.55 -5.53
N PRO A 306 5.24 -4.64 -6.52
CA PRO A 306 6.13 -3.48 -6.42
C PRO A 306 5.87 -2.62 -5.18
N ARG A 307 4.62 -2.20 -4.94
CA ARG A 307 4.26 -1.39 -3.76
C ARG A 307 4.65 -2.02 -2.42
N PHE A 308 4.43 -3.32 -2.28
CA PHE A 308 4.71 -4.04 -1.03
C PHE A 308 6.21 -4.31 -0.85
N GLY A 309 6.93 -4.46 -1.96
CA GLY A 309 8.39 -4.56 -1.98
C GLY A 309 9.07 -3.23 -1.65
N GLN A 310 8.70 -2.16 -2.35
CA GLN A 310 9.18 -0.79 -2.12
C GLN A 310 8.84 -0.26 -0.72
N TYR A 311 7.76 -0.76 -0.10
CA TYR A 311 7.49 -0.51 1.31
C TYR A 311 8.64 -1.00 2.20
N ARG A 312 9.12 -2.22 1.96
CA ARG A 312 10.24 -2.81 2.71
C ARG A 312 11.58 -2.17 2.37
N ASP A 313 11.80 -1.81 1.10
CA ASP A 313 13.01 -1.08 0.69
C ASP A 313 13.17 0.26 1.43
N ARG A 314 12.06 0.94 1.72
CA ARG A 314 12.04 2.22 2.46
C ARG A 314 12.00 2.06 3.98
N SER A 315 11.80 0.84 4.48
CA SER A 315 11.58 0.60 5.91
C SER A 315 12.89 0.25 6.60
N VAL A 316 13.23 1.00 7.65
CA VAL A 316 14.41 0.74 8.49
C VAL A 316 14.33 -0.61 9.21
N SER A 317 13.13 -1.17 9.37
CA SER A 317 12.91 -2.45 10.07
C SER A 317 13.14 -3.66 9.17
N TRP A 318 13.44 -3.46 7.88
CA TRP A 318 13.68 -4.50 6.90
C TRP A 318 15.05 -4.35 6.27
N ARG A 319 15.85 -5.41 6.32
CA ARG A 319 17.14 -5.50 5.64
C ARG A 319 16.97 -6.21 4.31
N ALA A 320 17.46 -5.62 3.23
CA ALA A 320 17.49 -6.26 1.91
C ALA A 320 18.39 -7.50 1.91
N LEU A 321 17.95 -8.56 1.22
CA LEU A 321 18.76 -9.75 0.97
C LEU A 321 19.63 -9.59 -0.29
N PRO A 322 20.68 -10.41 -0.50
CA PRO A 322 21.60 -10.28 -1.64
C PRO A 322 20.92 -10.32 -3.02
N TRP A 323 19.81 -11.04 -3.14
CA TRP A 323 19.01 -11.16 -4.36
C TRP A 323 17.77 -10.24 -4.38
N ASN A 324 17.74 -9.21 -3.53
CA ASN A 324 16.72 -8.17 -3.64
C ASN A 324 16.82 -7.48 -5.02
N HIS A 325 15.67 -7.15 -5.60
CA HIS A 325 15.53 -6.60 -6.96
C HIS A 325 16.02 -7.52 -8.10
N ALA A 326 16.36 -8.78 -7.82
CA ALA A 326 16.69 -9.74 -8.86
C ALA A 326 15.47 -10.02 -9.76
N ILE A 327 15.68 -10.06 -11.07
CA ILE A 327 14.64 -10.40 -12.04
C ILE A 327 14.56 -11.92 -12.19
N GLN A 328 13.46 -12.51 -11.74
CA GLN A 328 13.23 -13.93 -11.94
C GLN A 328 12.85 -14.18 -13.40
N ARG A 329 13.79 -14.75 -14.16
CA ARG A 329 13.58 -15.12 -15.58
C ARG A 329 13.09 -16.56 -15.75
N TYR A 330 13.34 -17.41 -14.76
CA TYR A 330 13.07 -18.84 -14.83
C TYR A 330 12.34 -19.32 -13.56
N LYS A 331 11.46 -20.31 -13.72
CA LYS A 331 10.82 -21.00 -12.59
C LYS A 331 10.72 -22.51 -12.86
N PHE A 332 10.59 -23.25 -11.77
CA PHE A 332 10.05 -24.61 -11.78
C PHE A 332 8.55 -24.53 -11.49
N GLU A 333 7.71 -25.20 -12.29
CA GLU A 333 6.27 -25.24 -12.07
C GLU A 333 5.84 -26.44 -11.22
N ASN A 334 6.61 -27.53 -11.27
CA ASN A 334 6.24 -28.81 -10.67
C ASN A 334 7.46 -29.50 -10.05
N TRP A 335 7.21 -30.42 -9.12
CA TRP A 335 8.26 -31.22 -8.47
C TRP A 335 9.09 -32.05 -9.47
N THR A 336 8.48 -32.55 -10.54
CA THR A 336 9.18 -33.30 -11.59
C THR A 336 10.24 -32.44 -12.26
N GLN A 337 9.91 -31.19 -12.63
CA GLN A 337 10.83 -30.24 -13.24
C GLN A 337 11.98 -29.85 -12.29
N MET A 338 11.71 -29.75 -10.98
CA MET A 338 12.78 -29.53 -10.00
C MET A 338 13.78 -30.69 -9.97
N LYS A 339 13.31 -31.95 -10.02
CA LYS A 339 14.20 -33.11 -10.01
C LYS A 339 15.04 -33.20 -11.29
N THR A 340 14.44 -32.90 -12.44
CA THR A 340 15.12 -32.93 -13.75
C THR A 340 15.89 -31.65 -14.06
N HIS A 341 15.92 -30.68 -13.13
CA HIS A 341 16.53 -29.35 -13.31
C HIS A 341 16.05 -28.62 -14.58
N THR A 342 14.84 -28.93 -15.06
CA THR A 342 14.26 -28.34 -16.27
C THR A 342 13.52 -27.06 -15.90
N GLN A 343 14.10 -25.92 -16.24
CA GLN A 343 13.50 -24.61 -15.93
C GLN A 343 12.68 -24.06 -17.09
N ILE A 344 11.53 -23.46 -16.78
CA ILE A 344 10.70 -22.77 -17.77
C ILE A 344 11.00 -21.27 -17.72
N ARG A 345 11.25 -20.68 -18.90
CA ARG A 345 11.39 -19.23 -19.06
C ARG A 345 10.04 -18.55 -18.87
N LEU A 346 10.00 -17.55 -17.99
CA LEU A 346 8.81 -16.76 -17.74
C LEU A 346 8.53 -15.81 -18.91
N ARG A 347 7.28 -15.83 -19.41
CA ARG A 347 6.83 -14.90 -20.46
C ARG A 347 6.92 -13.43 -20.03
N ARG A 348 6.66 -13.17 -18.75
CA ARG A 348 6.75 -11.84 -18.13
C ARG A 348 7.57 -11.96 -16.84
N PRO A 349 8.91 -11.87 -16.92
CA PRO A 349 9.76 -11.93 -15.74
C PRO A 349 9.45 -10.73 -14.85
N ARG A 350 9.39 -10.95 -13.54
CA ARG A 350 9.12 -9.90 -12.55
C ARG A 350 10.32 -9.78 -11.63
N MET A 351 10.57 -8.53 -11.21
CA MET A 351 11.49 -8.23 -10.13
C MET A 351 10.98 -8.84 -8.82
N ILE A 352 11.89 -9.48 -8.08
CA ILE A 352 11.62 -9.98 -6.73
C ILE A 352 12.10 -8.95 -5.73
N TYR A 353 11.32 -8.76 -4.68
CA TYR A 353 11.69 -8.04 -3.47
C TYR A 353 11.89 -9.05 -2.36
N ALA A 354 13.06 -9.05 -1.74
CA ALA A 354 13.48 -10.04 -0.76
C ALA A 354 14.17 -9.37 0.43
N HIS A 355 13.58 -9.54 1.62
CA HIS A 355 13.99 -8.84 2.83
C HIS A 355 13.95 -9.75 4.06
N GLU A 356 14.81 -9.47 5.03
CA GLU A 356 14.77 -10.00 6.39
C GLU A 356 14.27 -8.91 7.34
N TYR A 357 13.34 -9.26 8.23
CA TYR A 357 12.88 -8.33 9.27
C TYR A 357 13.90 -8.27 10.41
N ILE A 358 14.39 -7.08 10.72
CA ILE A 358 15.41 -6.84 11.76
C ILE A 358 14.84 -6.13 12.99
N GLY A 359 13.61 -5.60 12.90
CA GLY A 359 12.97 -4.81 13.96
C GLY A 359 13.39 -3.34 13.94
N HIS A 360 12.75 -2.52 14.77
CA HIS A 360 13.18 -1.14 14.98
C HIS A 360 14.41 -1.10 15.89
N GLU A 361 15.53 -0.54 15.42
CA GLU A 361 16.69 -0.28 16.28
C GLU A 361 16.26 0.62 17.45
N GLY A 362 16.35 0.10 18.67
CA GLY A 362 15.82 0.71 19.90
C GLY A 362 15.28 -0.31 20.91
N GLN A 363 15.04 -1.57 20.51
CA GLN A 363 14.58 -2.63 21.42
C GLN A 363 15.47 -3.89 21.42
N ARG A 364 16.79 -3.73 21.47
CA ARG A 364 17.67 -4.76 22.05
C ARG A 364 17.58 -4.62 23.57
N GLN A 365 16.48 -5.08 24.19
CA GLN A 365 16.51 -5.40 25.61
C GLN A 365 17.41 -6.63 25.76
N SER A 366 18.56 -6.42 26.39
CA SER A 366 19.45 -7.47 26.88
C SER A 366 18.66 -8.33 27.87
N TYR A 367 18.12 -9.46 27.41
CA TYR A 367 17.64 -10.49 28.31
C TYR A 367 18.87 -11.24 28.84
N SER A 368 19.37 -10.78 29.99
CA SER A 368 20.23 -11.57 30.85
C SER A 368 19.43 -12.76 31.35
N THR A 369 19.87 -13.96 31.00
CA THR A 369 19.32 -15.20 31.54
C THR A 369 19.83 -15.35 32.97
N THR A 370 18.92 -15.46 33.94
CA THR A 370 19.18 -16.07 35.26
C THR A 370 18.31 -17.29 35.39
#